data_AF-A5HFP8-F1
#
_entry.id   AF-A5HFP8-F1
#
_cell.length_a   1.000
_cell.length_b   1.000
_cell.length_c   1.000
_cell.angle_alpha   90.00
_cell.angle_beta   90.00
_cell.angle_gamma   90.00
#
_symmetry.space_group_name_H-M   'P 1'
#
loop_
_entity.id
_entity.type
_entity.pdbx_description
1 polymer ?
#
loop_
_entity_poly.entity_id
_entity_poly.type
_entity_poly.pdbx_seq_one_letter_code
_entity_poly.pdbx_strand_id
1 'polypeptide(L)'
;SEAKTNLKALYTAQKSFFSEKDRYSHFANEIGFAPERGNRYGYRVSAEAGTCENRTAADITVPNAGVPCISNDSFRFGSSSVIDDPTPHVATF
;
A
#
# COMPACT_ATOMS: atom_id res chain seq x y z
N SER A 1 9.19 -1.21 -16.12
CA SER A 1 7.98 -0.45 -15.73
C SER A 1 7.88 -0.45 -14.23
N GLU A 2 7.69 0.72 -13.61
CA GLU A 2 7.68 0.94 -12.16
C GLU A 2 6.63 0.09 -11.43
N ALA A 3 5.35 0.16 -11.83
CA ALA A 3 4.27 -0.59 -11.21
C ALA A 3 4.54 -2.10 -11.17
N LYS A 4 5.07 -2.65 -12.26
CA LYS A 4 5.44 -4.08 -12.34
C LYS A 4 6.51 -4.45 -11.32
N THR A 5 7.51 -3.60 -11.12
CA THR A 5 8.58 -3.84 -10.14
C THR A 5 8.03 -3.82 -8.72
N ASN A 6 7.22 -2.81 -8.38
CA ASN A 6 6.64 -2.70 -7.04
C ASN A 6 5.62 -3.80 -6.74
N LEU A 7 4.79 -4.19 -7.71
CA LEU A 7 3.89 -5.34 -7.55
C LEU A 7 4.64 -6.66 -7.37
N LYS A 8 5.81 -6.82 -8.02
CA LYS A 8 6.68 -7.98 -7.78
C LYS A 8 7.25 -7.97 -6.37
N ALA A 9 7.66 -6.80 -5.86
CA ALA A 9 8.12 -6.66 -4.48
C ALA A 9 7.00 -6.98 -3.47
N LEU A 10 5.77 -6.49 -3.71
CA LEU A 10 4.59 -6.82 -2.90
C LEU A 10 4.33 -8.34 -2.87
N TYR A 11 4.40 -9.00 -4.03
CA TYR A 11 4.26 -10.46 -4.12
C TYR A 11 5.34 -11.19 -3.30
N THR A 12 6.61 -10.79 -3.44
CA THR A 12 7.71 -11.39 -2.68
C THR A 12 7.54 -11.19 -1.17
N ALA A 13 7.13 -10.00 -0.73
CA ALA A 13 6.83 -9.70 0.67
C ALA A 13 5.73 -10.62 1.23
N GLN A 14 4.61 -10.76 0.49
CA GLN A 14 3.52 -11.66 0.87
C GLN A 14 3.97 -13.14 0.93
N LYS A 15 4.78 -13.60 -0.03
CA LYS A 15 5.30 -14.98 -0.03
C LYS A 15 6.23 -15.24 1.16
N SER A 16 7.09 -14.29 1.50
CA SER A 16 7.97 -14.38 2.68
C SER A 16 7.15 -14.46 3.96
N PHE A 17 6.17 -13.56 4.10
CA PHE A 17 5.28 -13.52 5.26
C PHE A 17 4.48 -14.82 5.40
N PHE A 18 3.92 -15.34 4.30
CA PHE A 18 3.22 -16.63 4.29
C PHE A 18 4.13 -17.77 4.75
N SER A 19 5.39 -17.81 4.32
CA SER A 19 6.33 -18.84 4.75
C SER A 19 6.64 -18.79 6.25
N GLU A 20 6.48 -17.64 6.91
CA GLU A 20 6.76 -17.47 8.34
C GLU A 20 5.51 -17.64 9.22
N LYS A 21 4.35 -17.16 8.74
CA LYS A 21 3.12 -17.06 9.53
C LYS A 21 2.01 -18.02 9.07
N ASP A 22 2.24 -18.77 8.00
CA ASP A 22 1.28 -19.69 7.37
C ASP A 22 -0.06 -19.02 6.99
N ARG A 23 -0.04 -17.71 6.75
CA ARG A 23 -1.18 -16.91 6.30
C ARG A 23 -0.72 -15.72 5.49
N TYR A 24 -1.60 -15.16 4.67
CA TYR A 24 -1.37 -13.84 4.07
C TYR A 24 -1.69 -12.72 5.07
N SER A 25 -1.13 -11.55 4.82
CA SER A 25 -1.46 -10.35 5.60
C SER A 25 -2.31 -9.39 4.80
N HIS A 26 -3.16 -8.66 5.51
CA HIS A 26 -3.96 -7.58 4.97
C HIS A 26 -3.23 -6.22 4.97
N PHE A 27 -2.04 -6.13 5.57
CA PHE A 27 -1.41 -4.86 5.91
C PHE A 27 0.02 -4.75 5.35
N ALA A 28 0.30 -3.65 4.65
CA ALA A 28 1.60 -3.37 4.02
C ALA A 28 2.75 -3.29 5.04
N ASN A 29 2.49 -2.65 6.18
CA ASN A 29 3.47 -2.52 7.26
C ASN A 29 3.80 -3.85 7.95
N GLU A 30 2.87 -4.81 7.96
CA GLU A 30 3.11 -6.14 8.56
C GLU A 30 4.02 -7.01 7.68
N ILE A 31 3.92 -6.86 6.36
CA ILE A 31 4.76 -7.59 5.38
C ILE A 31 6.04 -6.84 5.00
N GLY A 32 6.28 -5.66 5.57
CA GLY A 32 7.43 -4.82 5.23
C GLY A 32 7.41 -4.26 3.80
N PHE A 33 6.23 -4.15 3.18
CA PHE A 33 6.10 -3.58 1.85
C PHE A 33 5.98 -2.05 1.94
N ALA A 34 6.99 -1.36 1.42
CA ALA A 34 6.98 0.09 1.26
C ALA A 34 7.65 0.45 -0.09
N PRO A 35 6.88 0.91 -1.10
CA PRO A 35 7.47 1.38 -2.35
C PRO A 35 8.28 2.64 -2.08
N GLU A 36 9.37 2.83 -2.84
CA GLU A 36 10.21 4.02 -2.75
C GLU A 36 9.39 5.31 -2.98
N ARG A 37 9.84 6.41 -2.36
CA ARG A 37 9.27 7.74 -2.60
C ARG A 37 9.37 8.09 -4.08
N GLY A 38 8.37 8.82 -4.56
CA GLY A 38 8.18 9.12 -5.97
C GLY A 38 7.44 8.04 -6.75
N ASN A 39 6.70 7.16 -6.07
CA ASN A 39 5.79 6.22 -6.72
C ASN A 39 4.63 6.96 -7.39
N ARG A 40 4.37 6.64 -8.66
CA ARG A 40 3.28 7.23 -9.45
C ARG A 40 1.96 6.49 -9.28
N TYR A 41 2.00 5.29 -8.72
CA TYR A 41 0.84 4.42 -8.51
C TYR A 41 0.58 4.24 -7.02
N GLY A 42 -0.70 4.16 -6.64
CA GLY A 42 -1.12 3.63 -5.35
C GLY A 42 -1.09 2.10 -5.34
N TYR A 43 -0.88 1.50 -4.17
CA TYR A 43 -0.84 0.06 -3.98
C TYR A 43 -1.77 -0.36 -2.86
N ARG A 44 -2.72 -1.24 -3.17
CA ARG A 44 -3.69 -1.77 -2.21
C ARG A 44 -3.35 -3.24 -1.92
N VAL A 45 -3.22 -3.56 -0.64
CA VAL A 45 -2.86 -4.90 -0.13
C VAL A 45 -4.11 -5.69 0.23
N SER A 46 -5.15 -5.02 0.72
CA SER A 46 -6.40 -5.66 1.10
C SER A 46 -7.62 -4.77 0.90
N ALA A 47 -8.78 -5.42 1.01
CA ALA A 47 -10.08 -4.77 1.07
C ALA A 47 -10.56 -4.48 2.49
N GLU A 48 -9.74 -4.80 3.50
CA GLU A 48 -10.04 -4.51 4.91
C GLU A 48 -10.16 -3.01 5.16
N ALA A 49 -10.99 -2.65 6.14
CA ALA A 49 -11.12 -1.28 6.57
C ALA A 49 -9.81 -0.79 7.21
N GLY A 50 -9.39 0.42 6.87
CA GLY A 50 -8.20 1.05 7.44
C GLY A 50 -7.78 2.30 6.68
N THR A 51 -6.86 3.06 7.26
CA THR A 51 -6.37 4.30 6.67
C THR A 51 -5.17 3.98 5.77
N CYS A 52 -5.22 4.42 4.51
CA CYS A 52 -4.04 4.31 3.64
C CYS A 52 -2.89 5.17 4.18
N GLU A 53 -1.65 4.74 3.94
CA GLU A 53 -0.50 5.60 4.08
C GLU A 53 -0.61 6.74 3.05
N ASN A 54 -0.75 7.96 3.57
CA ASN A 54 -0.89 9.15 2.74
C ASN A 54 0.49 9.74 2.42
N ARG A 55 0.78 9.93 1.14
CA ARG A 55 2.03 10.50 0.62
C ARG A 55 1.85 11.89 0.00
N THR A 56 0.98 12.70 0.62
CA THR A 56 0.77 14.11 0.28
C THR A 56 1.76 15.07 0.96
N ALA A 57 2.48 14.62 1.99
CA ALA A 57 3.43 15.43 2.74
C ALA A 57 4.89 14.95 2.58
N ALA A 58 5.84 15.79 3.01
CA ALA A 58 7.26 15.46 3.04
C ALA A 58 7.52 14.29 4.01
N ASP A 59 6.96 14.39 5.22
CA ASP A 59 7.05 13.39 6.26
C ASP A 59 5.93 12.36 6.13
N ILE A 60 6.27 11.09 6.26
CA ILE A 60 5.31 9.99 6.36
C ILE A 60 5.08 9.74 7.85
N THR A 61 3.84 9.91 8.29
CA THR A 61 3.45 9.60 9.68
C THR A 61 3.55 8.11 9.92
N VAL A 62 4.18 7.71 11.04
CA VAL A 62 4.22 6.31 11.45
C VAL A 62 2.79 5.83 11.70
N PRO A 63 2.32 4.77 11.02
CA PRO A 63 0.96 4.27 11.20
C PRO A 63 0.79 3.66 12.59
N ASN A 64 -0.31 3.97 13.25
CA ASN A 64 -0.68 3.42 14.56
C ASN A 64 -1.50 2.11 14.48
N ALA A 65 -1.82 1.69 13.26
CA ALA A 65 -2.62 0.52 12.94
C ALA A 65 -2.11 -0.17 11.64
N GLY A 66 -2.77 -1.23 11.21
CA GLY A 66 -2.49 -1.88 9.94
C GLY A 66 -2.77 -0.95 8.74
N VAL A 67 -1.88 -0.96 7.75
CA VAL A 67 -1.97 -0.13 6.55
C VAL A 67 -2.46 -0.96 5.36
N PRO A 68 -3.75 -0.89 4.95
CA PRO A 68 -4.27 -1.72 3.86
C PRO A 68 -3.87 -1.22 2.47
N CYS A 69 -3.37 0.02 2.36
CA CYS A 69 -3.06 0.70 1.10
C CYS A 69 -2.02 1.80 1.29
N ILE A 70 -1.28 2.11 0.22
CA ILE A 70 -0.29 3.19 0.16
C ILE A 70 -0.62 4.06 -1.05
N SER A 71 -0.80 5.36 -0.86
CA SER A 71 -1.16 6.30 -1.93
C SER A 71 0.02 6.56 -2.88
N ASN A 72 -0.26 7.17 -4.04
CA ASN A 72 0.80 7.75 -4.87
C ASN A 72 1.48 8.93 -4.16
N ASP A 73 2.73 9.21 -4.53
CA ASP A 73 3.52 10.31 -3.98
C ASP A 73 3.10 11.66 -4.58
N SER A 74 1.92 12.13 -4.19
CA SER A 74 1.40 13.42 -4.61
C SER A 74 2.16 14.60 -4.00
N PHE A 75 2.95 14.39 -2.94
CA PHE A 75 3.92 15.39 -2.49
C PHE A 75 4.94 15.71 -3.58
N ARG A 76 5.47 14.68 -4.26
CA ARG A 76 6.41 14.85 -5.37
C ARG A 76 5.74 15.33 -6.66
N PHE A 77 4.55 14.82 -6.98
CA PHE A 77 3.90 15.05 -8.28
C PHE A 77 2.81 16.13 -8.28
N GLY A 78 2.60 16.80 -7.13
CA GLY A 78 1.62 17.87 -6.94
C GLY A 78 0.26 17.36 -6.49
N SER A 79 -0.49 18.21 -5.79
CA SER A 79 -1.79 17.87 -5.20
C SER A 79 -2.85 17.47 -6.23
N SER A 80 -2.75 17.92 -7.48
CA SER A 80 -3.63 17.48 -8.58
C SER A 80 -3.41 16.02 -9.00
N SER A 81 -2.30 15.40 -8.60
CA SER A 81 -1.99 14.00 -8.90
C SER A 81 -2.55 13.02 -7.86
N VAL A 82 -3.19 13.50 -6.79
CA VAL A 82 -3.73 12.64 -5.73
C VAL A 82 -4.72 11.64 -6.33
N ILE A 83 -4.43 10.36 -6.12
CA ILE A 83 -5.36 9.28 -6.47
C ILE A 83 -6.31 9.09 -5.29
N ASP A 84 -7.60 9.25 -5.55
CA ASP A 84 -8.63 8.80 -4.63
C ASP A 84 -8.73 7.27 -4.71
N ASP A 85 -8.45 6.60 -3.59
CA ASP A 85 -8.50 5.15 -3.49
C ASP A 85 -9.79 4.74 -2.76
N PRO A 86 -10.87 4.43 -3.50
CA PRO A 86 -12.16 4.14 -2.88
C PRO A 86 -12.07 2.89 -2.00
N THR A 87 -12.86 2.87 -0.93
CA THR A 87 -13.01 1.65 -0.12
C THR A 87 -13.65 0.56 -0.98
N PRO A 88 -13.01 -0.60 -1.16
CA PRO A 88 -13.51 -1.67 -2.01
C PRO A 88 -14.75 -2.31 -1.38
N HIS A 89 -15.70 -2.66 -2.25
CA HIS A 89 -16.92 -3.34 -1.86
C HIS A 89 -16.72 -4.86 -1.83
N VAL A 90 -16.84 -5.46 -0.65
CA VAL A 90 -16.60 -6.90 -0.38
C VAL A 90 -17.89 -7.69 -0.15
N ALA A 91 -18.91 -7.48 -0.98
CA ALA A 91 -20.09 -8.34 -0.92
C ALA A 91 -19.75 -9.78 -1.32
N THR A 92 -20.25 -10.74 -0.54
CA THR A 92 -20.31 -12.14 -0.95
C THR A 92 -21.28 -12.28 -2.13
N PHE A 93 -20.82 -12.94 -3.19
CA PHE A 93 -21.66 -13.29 -4.35
C PHE A 93 -22.86 -14.14 -3.94
#